data_AF-A0A077M019-F1
#
_entry.id   AF-A0A077M019-F1
#
_cell.length_a   1.000
_cell.length_b   1.000
_cell.length_c   1.000
_cell.angle_alpha   90.00
_cell.angle_beta   90.00
_cell.angle_gamma   90.00
#
_symmetry.space_group_name_H-M   'P 1'
#
loop_
_entity.id
_entity.type
_entity.pdbx_description
1 polymer ?
#
loop_
_entity_poly.entity_id
_entity_poly.type
_entity_poly.pdbx_seq_one_letter_code
_entity_poly.pdbx_strand_id
1 'polypeptide(L)'
;MKPMTNESPGPGPMVTDFPHPGRLLEQAYRELDLAISGTDEQRKAVGSLKMLPRPWDPDSLTRAPLRRELWTWLDAFTSWLNTEYVWDVAGVVPDCWPQHPHLVRELAVLADQRRRAALSLGSDALEEWHRYALPAFVERMRQRVKNHCDDGHPQWPAKGRHSRHLAEPATTQRLEVFDRDVAARWPPEVGPRLRVVDGQTIDTGTGEILEE
;
A
#
# COMPACT_ATOMS: atom_id res chain seq x y z
N MET A 1 22.21 44.98 -9.08
CA MET A 1 21.58 44.01 -8.15
C MET A 1 20.90 44.80 -7.04
N LYS A 2 19.56 44.78 -6.98
CA LYS A 2 18.84 45.28 -5.80
C LYS A 2 18.99 44.25 -4.67
N PRO A 3 19.26 44.66 -3.42
CA PRO A 3 19.26 43.74 -2.30
C PRO A 3 17.84 43.22 -2.11
N MET A 4 17.67 41.90 -2.11
CA MET A 4 16.44 41.27 -1.61
C MET A 4 16.39 41.56 -0.11
N THR A 5 15.52 42.49 0.27
CA THR A 5 15.16 42.71 1.65
C THR A 5 14.53 41.42 2.16
N ASN A 6 15.24 40.73 3.05
CA ASN A 6 14.73 39.60 3.80
C ASN A 6 13.74 40.17 4.83
N GLU A 7 12.53 40.50 4.38
CA GLU A 7 11.44 40.81 5.31
C GLU A 7 11.16 39.53 6.10
N SER A 8 11.50 39.57 7.40
CA SER A 8 11.05 38.54 8.33
C SER A 8 9.53 38.49 8.26
N PRO A 9 8.93 37.35 7.85
CA PRO A 9 7.47 37.25 7.83
C PRO A 9 6.96 37.52 9.25
N GLY A 10 5.89 38.32 9.36
CA GLY A 10 5.23 38.61 10.62
C GLY A 10 4.83 37.32 11.35
N PRO A 11 4.51 37.38 12.66
CA PRO A 11 4.22 36.17 13.43
C PRO A 11 3.05 35.42 12.80
N GLY A 12 3.34 34.20 12.32
CA GLY A 12 2.34 33.29 11.77
C GLY A 12 1.37 32.77 12.84
N PRO A 13 0.35 32.00 12.43
CA PRO A 13 -0.55 31.36 13.39
C PRO A 13 0.20 30.36 14.28
N MET A 14 -0.35 30.06 15.47
CA MET A 14 0.25 29.09 16.39
C MET A 14 0.28 27.66 15.83
N VAL A 15 -0.68 27.34 14.97
CA VAL A 15 -0.82 26.06 14.27
C VAL A 15 -1.27 26.33 12.84
N THR A 16 -0.82 25.50 11.90
CA THR A 16 -1.29 25.58 10.51
C THR A 16 -2.44 24.62 10.24
N ASP A 17 -3.34 25.02 9.35
CA ASP A 17 -4.51 24.22 8.99
C ASP A 17 -4.10 22.89 8.34
N PHE A 18 -4.80 21.81 8.69
CA PHE A 18 -4.62 20.51 8.06
C PHE A 18 -4.94 20.62 6.55
N PRO A 19 -4.06 20.14 5.65
CA PRO A 19 -4.31 20.18 4.23
C PRO A 19 -5.44 19.20 3.88
N HIS A 20 -6.47 19.71 3.19
CA HIS A 20 -7.64 18.92 2.83
C HIS A 20 -7.44 18.22 1.49
N PRO A 21 -8.03 17.02 1.31
CA PRO A 21 -8.06 16.37 0.00
C PRO A 21 -8.81 17.24 -1.02
N GLY A 22 -8.49 17.07 -2.30
CA GLY A 22 -9.25 17.72 -3.37
C GLY A 22 -10.63 17.10 -3.57
N ARG A 23 -11.39 17.65 -4.53
CA ARG A 23 -12.79 17.27 -4.76
C ARG A 23 -12.97 15.83 -5.22
N LEU A 24 -12.02 15.26 -5.97
CA LEU A 24 -12.15 13.88 -6.48
C LEU A 24 -11.96 12.88 -5.34
N LEU A 25 -11.01 13.13 -4.45
CA LEU A 25 -10.80 12.35 -3.23
C LEU A 25 -11.94 12.54 -2.24
N GLU A 26 -12.45 13.75 -2.06
CA GLU A 26 -13.67 13.99 -1.26
C GLU A 26 -14.85 13.19 -1.79
N GLN A 27 -15.03 13.12 -3.12
CA GLN A 27 -16.05 12.29 -3.73
C GLN A 27 -15.83 10.80 -3.44
N ALA A 28 -14.59 10.30 -3.56
CA ALA A 28 -14.26 8.92 -3.20
C ALA A 28 -14.59 8.61 -1.73
N TYR A 29 -14.29 9.53 -0.81
CA TYR A 29 -14.67 9.40 0.60
C TYR A 29 -16.19 9.35 0.79
N ARG A 30 -16.94 10.22 0.11
CA ARG A 30 -18.43 10.19 0.17
C ARG A 30 -18.99 8.86 -0.31
N GLU A 31 -18.45 8.30 -1.39
CA GLU A 31 -18.88 6.99 -1.91
C GLU A 31 -18.59 5.85 -0.92
N LEU A 32 -17.46 5.90 -0.22
CA LEU A 32 -17.14 4.97 0.86
C LEU A 32 -18.09 5.13 2.05
N ASP A 33 -18.42 6.36 2.45
CA ASP A 33 -19.34 6.62 3.56
C ASP A 33 -20.76 6.12 3.22
N LEU A 34 -21.22 6.32 1.98
CA LEU A 34 -22.48 5.76 1.48
C LEU A 34 -22.46 4.23 1.45
N ALA A 35 -21.33 3.62 1.08
CA ALA A 35 -21.18 2.17 1.12
C ALA A 35 -21.28 1.59 2.54
N ILE A 36 -20.80 2.32 3.55
CA ILE A 36 -20.80 1.89 4.96
C ILE A 36 -22.14 2.16 5.64
N SER A 37 -22.69 3.36 5.44
CA SER A 37 -23.80 3.89 6.25
C SER A 37 -25.04 4.29 5.45
N GLY A 38 -24.99 4.28 4.12
CA GLY A 38 -26.12 4.64 3.27
C GLY A 38 -27.26 3.63 3.29
N THR A 39 -28.42 4.02 2.76
CA THR A 39 -29.57 3.13 2.54
C THR A 39 -29.27 2.08 1.49
N ASP A 40 -30.09 1.04 1.37
CA ASP A 40 -29.92 0.00 0.35
C ASP A 40 -29.93 0.57 -1.08
N GLU A 41 -30.79 1.56 -1.35
CA GLU A 41 -30.82 2.27 -2.63
C GLU A 41 -29.53 3.05 -2.89
N GLN A 42 -29.01 3.75 -1.88
CA GLN A 42 -27.77 4.51 -2.00
C GLN A 42 -26.57 3.58 -2.21
N ARG A 43 -26.47 2.49 -1.45
CA ARG A 43 -25.42 1.47 -1.63
C ARG A 43 -25.47 0.86 -3.03
N LYS A 44 -26.68 0.58 -3.54
CA LYS A 44 -26.87 0.07 -4.90
C LYS A 44 -26.45 1.08 -5.97
N ALA A 45 -26.70 2.37 -5.74
CA ALA A 45 -26.31 3.44 -6.67
C ALA A 45 -24.79 3.66 -6.75
N VAL A 46 -24.06 3.40 -5.66
CA VAL A 46 -22.57 3.47 -5.60
C VAL A 46 -21.92 2.38 -6.47
N GLY A 47 -22.62 1.29 -6.77
CA GLY A 47 -22.16 0.23 -7.66
C GLY A 47 -21.30 -0.82 -6.95
N SER A 48 -20.21 -1.28 -7.60
CA SER A 48 -19.41 -2.38 -7.07
C SER A 48 -18.53 -1.95 -5.90
N LEU A 49 -18.93 -2.31 -4.68
CA LEU A 49 -18.23 -1.96 -3.43
C LEU A 49 -16.75 -2.41 -3.42
N LYS A 50 -16.43 -3.52 -4.10
CA LYS A 50 -15.05 -4.03 -4.20
C LYS A 50 -14.14 -3.11 -5.00
N MET A 51 -14.71 -2.37 -5.96
CA MET A 51 -14.01 -1.49 -6.90
C MET A 51 -13.93 -0.05 -6.41
N LEU A 52 -14.46 0.25 -5.22
CA LEU A 52 -14.43 1.62 -4.71
C LEU A 52 -12.98 2.07 -4.45
N PRO A 53 -12.63 3.30 -4.88
CA PRO A 53 -11.33 3.87 -4.59
C PRO A 53 -11.18 4.09 -3.08
N ARG A 54 -10.04 3.67 -2.54
CA ARG A 54 -9.63 3.83 -1.14
C ARG A 54 -8.42 4.76 -1.10
N PRO A 55 -8.57 6.04 -0.75
CA PRO A 55 -7.47 7.00 -0.76
C PRO A 55 -6.22 6.56 0.05
N TRP A 56 -6.40 5.75 1.10
CA TRP A 56 -5.32 5.15 1.90
C TRP A 56 -4.63 3.95 1.25
N ASP A 57 -5.12 3.47 0.10
CA ASP A 57 -4.53 2.40 -0.71
C ASP A 57 -4.34 2.90 -2.14
N PRO A 58 -3.15 3.41 -2.49
CA PRO A 58 -2.91 3.97 -3.82
C PRO A 58 -3.20 3.00 -4.97
N ASP A 59 -3.11 1.68 -4.75
CA ASP A 59 -3.35 0.70 -5.81
C ASP A 59 -4.83 0.60 -6.21
N SER A 60 -5.73 0.96 -5.29
CA SER A 60 -7.16 1.07 -5.58
C SER A 60 -7.50 2.26 -6.49
N LEU A 61 -6.61 3.26 -6.61
CA LEU A 61 -6.82 4.46 -7.42
C LEU A 61 -6.41 4.21 -8.88
N THR A 62 -7.31 3.60 -9.64
CA THR A 62 -7.08 3.24 -11.05
C THR A 62 -7.22 4.42 -12.02
N ARG A 63 -7.89 5.50 -11.61
CA ARG A 63 -8.11 6.71 -12.43
C ARG A 63 -6.96 7.71 -12.25
N ALA A 64 -6.28 8.06 -13.33
CA ALA A 64 -5.11 8.95 -13.30
C ALA A 64 -5.37 10.33 -12.63
N PRO A 65 -6.50 11.03 -12.85
CA PRO A 65 -6.78 12.29 -12.17
C PRO A 65 -6.90 12.16 -10.64
N LEU A 66 -7.58 11.11 -10.18
CA LEU A 66 -7.75 10.83 -8.76
C LEU A 66 -6.41 10.48 -8.11
N ARG A 67 -5.57 9.71 -8.79
CA ARG A 67 -4.22 9.36 -8.33
C ARG A 67 -3.31 10.60 -8.27
N ARG A 68 -3.41 11.52 -9.22
CA ARG A 68 -2.69 12.80 -9.19
C ARG A 68 -3.11 13.65 -8.00
N GLU A 69 -4.41 13.73 -7.74
CA GLU A 69 -4.94 14.47 -6.59
C GLU A 69 -4.45 13.89 -5.26
N LEU A 70 -4.34 12.56 -5.14
CA LEU A 70 -3.69 11.91 -3.99
C LEU A 70 -2.26 12.42 -3.81
N TRP A 71 -1.45 12.49 -4.87
CA TRP A 71 -0.07 12.95 -4.77
C TRP A 71 0.04 14.40 -4.32
N THR A 72 -0.81 15.29 -4.85
CA THR A 72 -0.86 16.68 -4.40
C THR A 72 -1.25 16.78 -2.93
N TRP A 73 -2.24 15.99 -2.49
CA TRP A 73 -2.67 15.99 -1.09
C TRP A 73 -1.58 15.45 -0.15
N LEU A 74 -0.90 14.35 -0.53
CA LEU A 74 0.18 13.79 0.28
C LEU A 74 1.39 14.72 0.36
N ASP A 75 1.74 15.42 -0.73
CA ASP A 75 2.82 16.42 -0.70
C ASP A 75 2.52 17.55 0.30
N ALA A 76 1.30 18.10 0.24
CA ALA A 76 0.85 19.10 1.21
C ALA A 76 0.82 18.55 2.64
N PHE A 77 0.34 17.32 2.83
CA PHE A 77 0.32 16.64 4.13
C PHE A 77 1.71 16.41 4.70
N THR A 78 2.68 15.97 3.89
CA THR A 78 4.06 15.77 4.36
C THR A 78 4.71 17.09 4.77
N SER A 79 4.48 18.15 4.02
CA SER A 79 4.95 19.49 4.35
C SER A 79 4.36 19.96 5.68
N TRP A 80 3.04 19.85 5.84
CA TRP A 80 2.33 20.18 7.09
C TRP A 80 2.81 19.32 8.27
N LEU A 81 2.98 18.01 8.07
CA LEU A 81 3.43 17.08 9.11
C LEU A 81 4.83 17.45 9.63
N ASN A 82 5.75 17.73 8.70
CA ASN A 82 7.10 18.16 9.04
C ASN A 82 7.12 19.50 9.78
N THR A 83 6.22 20.44 9.44
CA THR A 83 6.12 21.73 10.15
C THR A 83 5.50 21.60 11.53
N GLU A 84 4.41 20.84 11.67
CA GLU A 84 3.61 20.84 12.91
C GLU A 84 4.09 19.81 13.94
N TYR A 85 4.61 18.66 13.51
CA TYR A 85 4.86 17.52 14.39
C TYR A 85 6.33 17.10 14.50
N VAL A 86 7.22 17.59 13.64
CA VAL A 86 8.60 17.15 13.63
C VAL A 86 9.52 18.22 14.20
N TRP A 87 10.07 17.92 15.37
CA TRP A 87 11.05 18.77 16.07
C TRP A 87 12.43 18.10 16.21
N ASP A 88 12.54 16.81 15.91
CA ASP A 88 13.80 16.08 15.77
C ASP A 88 14.09 15.90 14.27
N VAL A 89 15.29 16.29 13.84
CA VAL A 89 15.76 16.18 12.45
C VAL A 89 15.63 14.76 11.88
N ALA A 90 15.82 13.73 12.72
CA ALA A 90 15.69 12.36 12.27
C ALA A 90 14.21 11.91 12.16
N GLY A 91 13.25 12.70 12.65
CA GLY A 91 11.83 12.49 12.44
C GLY A 91 11.27 13.14 11.18
N VAL A 92 12.10 13.86 10.40
CA VAL A 92 11.67 14.56 9.19
C VAL A 92 11.36 13.56 8.09
N VAL A 93 10.17 13.65 7.49
CA VAL A 93 9.87 12.93 6.25
C VAL A 93 10.77 13.51 5.15
N PRO A 94 11.63 12.70 4.53
CA PRO A 94 12.59 13.21 3.56
C PRO A 94 11.89 13.68 2.28
N ASP A 95 12.49 14.65 1.58
CA ASP A 95 12.00 15.17 0.29
C ASP A 95 11.89 14.06 -0.78
N CYS A 96 12.76 13.05 -0.68
CA CYS A 96 12.75 11.89 -1.56
C CYS A 96 11.65 10.86 -1.22
N TRP A 97 10.72 11.12 -0.29
CA TRP A 97 9.61 10.22 0.06
C TRP A 97 8.86 9.61 -1.14
N PRO A 98 8.65 10.28 -2.29
CA PRO A 98 7.99 9.67 -3.44
C PRO A 98 8.78 8.51 -4.06
N GLN A 99 10.09 8.46 -3.83
CA GLN A 99 11.00 7.40 -4.26
C GLN A 99 10.99 6.18 -3.33
N HIS A 100 10.25 6.24 -2.21
CA HIS A 100 10.11 5.16 -1.23
C HIS A 100 8.68 4.62 -1.25
N PRO A 101 8.38 3.55 -2.01
CA PRO A 101 7.02 3.00 -2.09
C PRO A 101 6.38 2.67 -0.75
N HIS A 102 7.18 2.27 0.26
CA HIS A 102 6.66 2.04 1.61
C HIS A 102 6.24 3.34 2.30
N LEU A 103 6.96 4.45 2.13
CA LEU A 103 6.57 5.74 2.71
C LEU A 103 5.32 6.26 2.05
N VAL A 104 5.22 6.19 0.72
CA VAL A 104 4.01 6.59 -0.01
C VAL A 104 2.77 5.89 0.55
N ARG A 105 2.86 4.57 0.81
CA ARG A 105 1.77 3.77 1.37
C ARG A 105 1.46 4.14 2.83
N GLU A 106 2.48 4.30 3.66
CA GLU A 106 2.28 4.66 5.07
C GLU A 106 1.74 6.08 5.24
N LEU A 107 2.23 7.04 4.45
CA LEU A 107 1.74 8.42 4.43
C LEU A 107 0.27 8.50 3.99
N ALA A 108 -0.14 7.70 3.01
CA ALA A 108 -1.55 7.60 2.60
C ALA A 108 -2.46 7.18 3.75
N VAL A 109 -2.05 6.17 4.53
CA VAL A 109 -2.79 5.71 5.72
C VAL A 109 -2.77 6.77 6.82
N LEU A 110 -1.61 7.38 7.08
CA LEU A 110 -1.45 8.36 8.15
C LEU A 110 -2.27 9.63 7.91
N ALA A 111 -2.27 10.13 6.68
CA ALA A 111 -3.07 11.28 6.25
C ALA A 111 -4.57 10.98 6.36
N ASP A 112 -4.99 9.80 5.90
CA ASP A 112 -6.37 9.32 6.02
C ASP A 112 -6.83 9.21 7.49
N GLN A 113 -6.03 8.59 8.36
CA GLN A 113 -6.33 8.49 9.78
C GLN A 113 -6.46 9.86 10.43
N ARG A 114 -5.54 10.80 10.13
CA ARG A 114 -5.59 12.16 10.65
C ARG A 114 -6.84 12.92 10.19
N ARG A 115 -7.21 12.73 8.92
CA ARG A 115 -8.43 13.30 8.32
C ARG A 115 -9.68 12.75 9.00
N ARG A 116 -9.76 11.42 9.21
CA ARG A 116 -10.91 10.78 9.87
C ARG A 116 -11.02 11.19 11.33
N ALA A 117 -9.90 11.29 12.03
CA ALA A 117 -9.86 11.80 13.39
C ALA A 117 -10.41 13.23 13.50
N ALA A 118 -10.11 14.11 12.54
CA ALA A 118 -10.67 15.47 12.51
C ALA A 118 -12.18 15.52 12.25
N LEU A 119 -12.76 14.51 11.60
CA LEU A 119 -14.21 14.44 11.37
C LEU A 119 -14.96 13.74 12.52
N SER A 120 -14.24 13.16 13.48
CA SER A 120 -14.84 12.55 14.66
C SER A 120 -15.49 13.63 15.54
N LEU A 121 -16.65 13.30 16.14
CA LEU A 121 -17.32 14.17 17.10
C LEU A 121 -16.59 14.24 18.45
N GLY A 122 -15.83 13.19 18.79
CA GLY A 122 -15.03 13.10 20.01
C GLY A 122 -13.53 13.20 19.75
N SER A 123 -12.77 13.56 20.79
CA SER A 123 -11.31 13.70 20.73
C SER A 123 -10.55 12.38 20.63
N ASP A 124 -11.18 11.26 20.98
CA ASP A 124 -10.52 9.96 21.14
C ASP A 124 -9.77 9.53 19.87
N ALA A 125 -10.36 9.74 18.69
CA ALA A 125 -9.71 9.36 17.43
C ALA A 125 -8.46 10.20 17.13
N LEU A 126 -8.46 11.48 17.53
CA LEU A 126 -7.30 12.36 17.35
C LEU A 126 -6.22 12.06 18.37
N GLU A 127 -6.64 11.78 19.61
CA GLU A 127 -5.79 11.33 20.70
C GLU A 127 -5.06 10.02 20.33
N GLU A 128 -5.79 9.01 19.83
CA GLU A 128 -5.24 7.75 19.33
C GLU A 128 -4.23 7.98 18.20
N TRP A 129 -4.52 8.91 17.29
CA TRP A 129 -3.61 9.25 16.20
C TRP A 129 -2.29 9.84 16.73
N HIS A 130 -2.36 10.74 17.73
CA HIS A 130 -1.18 11.31 18.39
C HIS A 130 -0.41 10.28 19.22
N ARG A 131 -1.11 9.40 19.93
CA ARG A 131 -0.50 8.44 20.84
C ARG A 131 0.14 7.25 20.12
N TYR A 132 -0.48 6.77 19.04
CA TYR A 132 -0.07 5.50 18.42
C TYR A 132 0.29 5.63 16.94
N ALA A 133 -0.57 6.23 16.11
CA ALA A 133 -0.37 6.21 14.65
C ALA A 133 0.88 7.00 14.24
N LEU A 134 0.99 8.25 14.69
CA LEU A 134 2.10 9.12 14.36
C LEU A 134 3.45 8.62 14.93
N PRO A 135 3.57 8.30 16.23
CA PRO A 135 4.84 7.81 16.78
C PRO A 135 5.31 6.52 16.11
N ALA A 136 4.40 5.58 15.85
CA ALA A 136 4.75 4.33 15.19
C ALA A 136 5.19 4.52 13.73
N PHE A 137 4.61 5.48 13.01
CA PHE A 137 5.08 5.87 11.69
C PHE A 137 6.50 6.43 11.74
N VAL A 138 6.75 7.42 12.61
CA VAL A 138 8.06 8.07 12.75
C VAL A 138 9.15 7.03 13.06
N GLU A 139 8.88 6.13 13.99
CA GLU A 139 9.84 5.08 14.35
C GLU A 139 10.13 4.14 13.18
N ARG A 140 9.10 3.65 12.47
CA ARG A 140 9.31 2.78 11.30
C ARG A 140 10.03 3.49 10.16
N MET A 141 9.71 4.77 9.93
CA MET A 141 10.38 5.59 8.92
C MET A 141 11.87 5.70 9.24
N ARG A 142 12.23 6.11 10.47
CA ARG A 142 13.62 6.21 10.93
C ARG A 142 14.38 4.89 10.73
N GLN A 143 13.77 3.78 11.14
CA GLN A 143 14.38 2.46 11.04
C GLN A 143 14.60 1.99 9.60
N ARG A 144 13.72 2.36 8.65
CA ARG A 144 13.77 1.91 7.25
C ARG A 144 14.62 2.81 6.36
N VAL A 145 14.51 4.12 6.53
CA VAL A 145 15.24 5.12 5.74
C VAL A 145 16.69 5.20 6.21
N LYS A 146 16.93 5.32 7.52
CA LYS A 146 18.27 5.53 8.11
C LYS A 146 19.04 6.62 7.34
N ASN A 147 20.29 6.36 7.00
CA ASN A 147 21.18 7.26 6.27
C ASN A 147 21.22 6.92 4.77
N HIS A 148 20.25 6.14 4.26
CA HIS A 148 20.24 5.73 2.85
C HIS A 148 19.92 6.86 1.87
N CYS A 149 19.56 8.05 2.38
CA CYS A 149 19.21 9.23 1.60
C CYS A 149 20.31 10.30 1.59
N ASP A 150 21.37 10.17 2.41
CA ASP A 150 22.35 11.25 2.64
C ASP A 150 23.39 11.37 1.51
N ASP A 151 23.91 10.24 0.99
CA ASP A 151 25.03 10.19 0.03
C ASP A 151 24.59 9.71 -1.37
N GLY A 152 23.45 10.23 -1.84
CA GLY A 152 22.86 9.88 -3.13
C GLY A 152 21.84 8.73 -3.06
N HIS A 153 20.86 8.74 -3.97
CA HIS A 153 19.68 7.89 -3.86
C HIS A 153 19.77 6.66 -4.78
N PRO A 154 20.13 5.46 -4.27
CA PRO A 154 19.91 4.24 -5.03
C PRO A 154 18.40 4.04 -5.20
N GLN A 155 17.96 3.53 -6.36
CA GLN A 155 16.53 3.26 -6.60
C GLN A 155 15.90 2.43 -5.48
N TRP A 156 16.67 1.49 -4.90
CA TRP A 156 16.31 0.74 -3.70
C TRP A 156 17.55 0.01 -3.13
N PRO A 157 17.92 0.18 -1.84
CA PRO A 157 19.13 -0.41 -1.26
C PRO A 157 19.22 -1.94 -1.33
N ALA A 158 18.09 -2.65 -1.29
CA ALA A 158 18.08 -4.12 -1.35
C ALA A 158 18.00 -4.68 -2.79
N LYS A 159 18.16 -3.85 -3.84
CA LYS A 159 18.10 -4.26 -5.24
C LYS A 159 18.95 -5.50 -5.54
N GLY A 160 20.20 -5.56 -5.06
CA GLY A 160 21.07 -6.72 -5.29
C GLY A 160 20.55 -8.03 -4.68
N ARG A 161 19.99 -7.98 -3.48
CA ARG A 161 19.35 -9.16 -2.84
C ARG A 161 18.07 -9.54 -3.58
N HIS A 162 17.29 -8.56 -4.01
CA HIS A 162 16.07 -8.80 -4.77
C HIS A 162 16.32 -9.37 -6.17
N SER A 163 17.33 -8.88 -6.89
CA SER A 163 17.74 -9.47 -8.17
C SER A 163 18.11 -10.94 -8.01
N ARG A 164 18.81 -11.31 -6.92
CA ARG A 164 19.08 -12.72 -6.61
C ARG A 164 17.81 -13.50 -6.25
N HIS A 165 16.86 -12.88 -5.56
CA HIS A 165 15.57 -13.50 -5.24
C HIS A 165 14.76 -13.81 -6.50
N LEU A 166 14.79 -12.92 -7.50
CA LEU A 166 14.10 -13.08 -8.78
C LEU A 166 14.86 -13.93 -9.81
N ALA A 167 16.13 -14.24 -9.57
CA ALA A 167 16.94 -15.00 -10.51
C ALA A 167 16.35 -16.38 -10.78
N GLU A 168 16.44 -16.84 -12.02
CA GLU A 168 15.81 -18.09 -12.48
C GLU A 168 16.11 -19.28 -11.55
N PRO A 169 17.36 -19.56 -11.14
CA PRO A 169 17.63 -20.70 -10.26
C PRO A 169 16.89 -20.60 -8.91
N ALA A 170 16.79 -19.41 -8.35
CA ALA A 170 16.08 -19.19 -7.08
C ALA A 170 14.56 -19.32 -7.25
N THR A 171 14.02 -18.94 -8.40
CA THR A 171 12.60 -19.09 -8.74
C THR A 171 12.24 -20.56 -8.97
N THR A 172 13.00 -21.27 -9.81
CA THR A 172 12.82 -22.71 -10.06
C THR A 172 12.89 -23.50 -8.76
N GLN A 173 13.89 -23.24 -7.91
CA GLN A 173 14.02 -23.90 -6.62
C GLN A 173 12.78 -23.71 -5.73
N ARG A 174 12.18 -22.51 -5.71
CA ARG A 174 10.95 -22.28 -4.94
C ARG A 174 9.77 -23.05 -5.53
N LEU A 175 9.62 -23.06 -6.86
CA LEU A 175 8.54 -23.81 -7.53
C LEU A 175 8.63 -25.31 -7.25
N GLU A 176 9.83 -25.90 -7.34
CA GLU A 176 10.03 -27.32 -7.00
C GLU A 176 9.66 -27.64 -5.55
N VAL A 177 9.95 -26.74 -4.62
CA VAL A 177 9.56 -26.90 -3.20
C VAL A 177 8.04 -26.80 -3.05
N PHE A 178 7.38 -25.89 -3.77
CA PHE A 178 5.92 -25.78 -3.77
C PHE A 178 5.26 -27.03 -4.35
N ASP A 179 5.74 -27.51 -5.50
CA ASP A 179 5.22 -28.71 -6.16
C ASP A 179 5.38 -29.94 -5.27
N ARG A 180 6.52 -30.07 -4.59
CA ARG A 180 6.77 -31.16 -3.63
C ARG A 180 5.82 -31.10 -2.43
N ASP A 181 5.52 -29.91 -1.90
CA ASP A 181 4.55 -29.73 -0.81
C ASP A 181 3.13 -30.12 -1.25
N VAL A 182 2.71 -29.64 -2.42
CA VAL A 182 1.40 -29.98 -3.01
C VAL A 182 1.29 -31.49 -3.22
N ALA A 183 2.30 -32.14 -3.82
CA ALA A 183 2.31 -33.57 -4.06
C ALA A 183 2.33 -34.41 -2.76
N ALA A 184 2.98 -33.91 -1.70
CA ALA A 184 2.99 -34.59 -0.41
C ALA A 184 1.62 -34.53 0.29
N ARG A 185 0.85 -33.45 0.09
CA ARG A 185 -0.45 -33.23 0.73
C ARG A 185 -1.63 -33.79 -0.07
N TRP A 186 -1.52 -33.75 -1.39
CA TRP A 186 -2.43 -34.39 -2.34
C TRP A 186 -1.59 -35.30 -3.23
N PRO A 187 -1.25 -36.51 -2.75
CA PRO A 187 -0.65 -37.50 -3.64
C PRO A 187 -1.61 -37.72 -4.81
N PRO A 188 -1.11 -37.87 -6.05
CA PRO A 188 -1.97 -38.17 -7.18
C PRO A 188 -2.84 -39.37 -6.82
N GLU A 189 -4.15 -39.24 -7.00
CA GLU A 189 -5.05 -40.38 -6.79
C GLU A 189 -4.57 -41.51 -7.69
N VAL A 190 -4.14 -42.61 -7.08
CA VAL A 190 -3.95 -43.86 -7.81
C VAL A 190 -5.36 -44.34 -8.14
N GLY A 191 -5.93 -43.80 -9.22
CA GLY A 191 -7.23 -44.21 -9.73
C GLY A 191 -7.23 -45.73 -9.93
N PRO A 192 -8.39 -46.40 -9.80
CA PRO A 192 -8.47 -47.82 -10.06
C PRO A 192 -7.90 -48.12 -11.45
N ARG A 193 -6.90 -49.01 -11.52
CA ARG A 193 -6.39 -49.52 -12.79
C ARG A 193 -7.55 -50.21 -13.49
N LEU A 194 -8.12 -49.56 -14.50
CA LEU A 194 -9.14 -50.14 -15.34
C LEU A 194 -8.48 -51.31 -16.09
N ARG A 195 -8.91 -52.53 -15.78
CA ARG A 195 -8.58 -53.73 -16.55
C ARG A 195 -9.75 -54.02 -17.48
N VAL A 196 -9.47 -54.23 -18.76
CA VAL A 196 -10.47 -54.80 -19.67
C VAL A 196 -10.74 -56.22 -19.19
N VAL A 197 -12.01 -56.64 -19.21
CA VAL A 197 -12.46 -57.93 -18.67
C VAL A 197 -11.84 -59.15 -19.38
N ASP A 198 -11.04 -58.95 -20.43
CA ASP A 198 -10.30 -59.97 -21.18
C ASP A 198 -8.77 -59.93 -20.98
N GLY A 199 -8.27 -59.30 -19.91
CA GLY A 199 -6.86 -59.41 -19.48
C GLY A 199 -5.89 -58.36 -20.04
N GLN A 200 -6.36 -57.47 -20.92
CA GLN A 200 -5.52 -56.40 -21.48
C GLN A 200 -5.43 -55.18 -20.53
N THR A 201 -4.22 -54.64 -20.39
CA THR A 201 -3.96 -53.44 -19.58
C THR A 201 -4.03 -52.21 -20.47
N ILE A 202 -4.82 -51.20 -20.07
CA ILE A 202 -4.92 -49.92 -20.80
C ILE A 202 -4.07 -48.87 -20.08
N ASP A 203 -3.32 -48.09 -20.85
CA ASP A 203 -2.66 -46.88 -20.34
C ASP A 203 -3.72 -45.80 -20.04
N THR A 204 -3.84 -45.41 -18.77
CA THR A 204 -4.89 -44.49 -18.30
C THR A 204 -4.65 -43.02 -18.67
N GLY A 205 -3.47 -42.67 -19.21
CA GLY A 205 -3.14 -41.31 -19.65
C GLY A 205 -3.35 -41.10 -21.16
N THR A 206 -3.19 -42.16 -21.96
CA THR A 206 -3.28 -42.12 -23.43
C THR A 206 -4.50 -42.86 -24.00
N GLY A 207 -5.05 -43.82 -23.25
CA GLY A 207 -6.17 -44.65 -23.68
C GLY A 207 -5.79 -45.83 -24.58
N GLU A 208 -4.49 -46.07 -24.79
CA GLU A 208 -3.99 -47.15 -25.64
C GLU A 208 -3.97 -48.50 -24.89
N ILE A 209 -4.22 -49.59 -25.63
CA ILE A 209 -4.11 -50.96 -25.11
C ILE A 209 -2.63 -51.37 -25.16
N LEU A 210 -2.05 -51.70 -24.01
CA LEU A 210 -0.70 -52.23 -23.92
C LEU A 210 -0.78 -53.74 -24.20
N GLU A 211 -0.27 -54.17 -25.35
CA GLU A 211 -0.06 -55.60 -25.64
C GLU A 211 1.15 -56.10 -24.83
N GLU A 212 1.06 -57.34 -24.32
CA GLU A 212 2.03 -57.96 -23.39
C GLU A 212 3.48 -58.03 -23.93
#